data_AF-A0A424SSC3-F1
#
_entry.id   AF-A0A424SSC3-F1
#
_cell.length_a   1.000
_cell.length_b   1.000
_cell.length_c   1.000
_cell.angle_alpha   90.00
_cell.angle_beta   90.00
_cell.angle_gamma   90.00
#
_symmetry.space_group_name_H-M   'P 1'
#
loop_
_entity.id
_entity.type
_entity.pdbx_description
1 polymer ?
#
loop_
_entity_poly.entity_id
_entity_poly.type
_entity_poly.pdbx_seq_one_letter_code
_entity_poly.pdbx_strand_id
1 'polypeptide(L)'
;MMYLPTILMDLEPEDKITQRIKNMINKEHTPEIFPIVSPGYLYRGPFGTSHGTPYDYDTHVPLIFSRIQFNSKTDNSPRATVDIAPTIAKYLNVDIPEYCDGQAIDL
;
A
#
# COMPACT_ATOMS: atom_id res chain seq x y z
N MET A 1 -5.32 -1.34 18.88
CA MET A 1 -6.71 -1.57 18.43
C MET A 1 -6.84 -2.99 17.91
N MET A 2 -7.99 -3.63 18.13
CA MET A 2 -8.27 -4.98 17.64
C MET A 2 -9.23 -4.88 16.46
N TYR A 3 -8.96 -5.62 15.38
CA TYR A 3 -9.76 -5.58 14.16
C TYR A 3 -10.34 -6.95 13.83
N LEU A 4 -11.60 -6.97 13.37
CA LEU A 4 -12.24 -8.14 12.80
C LEU A 4 -12.32 -7.98 11.27
N PRO A 5 -11.67 -8.84 10.47
CA PRO A 5 -11.67 -8.72 9.02
C PRO A 5 -13.06 -8.78 8.39
N THR A 6 -13.96 -9.58 8.96
CA THR A 6 -15.35 -9.72 8.49
C THR A 6 -16.09 -8.38 8.53
N ILE A 7 -15.92 -7.61 9.60
CA ILE A 7 -16.51 -6.28 9.72
C ILE A 7 -15.84 -5.32 8.74
N LEU A 8 -14.51 -5.36 8.62
CA LEU A 8 -13.74 -4.45 7.75
C LEU A 8 -14.01 -4.64 6.25
N MET A 9 -14.31 -5.86 5.81
CA MET A 9 -14.66 -6.11 4.41
C MET A 9 -15.94 -5.38 3.98
N ASP A 10 -16.92 -5.32 4.89
CA ASP A 10 -18.25 -4.75 4.64
C ASP A 10 -18.32 -3.24 4.93
N LEU A 11 -17.29 -2.68 5.55
CA LEU A 11 -17.19 -1.24 5.82
C LEU A 11 -16.67 -0.47 4.62
N GLU A 12 -17.29 0.68 4.35
CA GLU A 12 -16.69 1.72 3.52
C GLU A 12 -15.58 2.41 4.33
N PRO A 13 -14.34 2.46 3.84
CA PRO A 13 -13.24 3.03 4.59
C PRO A 13 -13.36 4.55 4.68
N GLU A 14 -13.53 5.05 5.91
CA GLU A 14 -13.63 6.48 6.20
C GLU A 14 -12.27 7.20 6.19
N ASP A 15 -11.17 6.45 6.35
CA ASP A 15 -9.81 6.98 6.40
C ASP A 15 -8.77 6.08 5.70
N LYS A 16 -7.55 6.62 5.55
CA LYS A 16 -6.43 5.92 4.89
C LYS A 16 -6.00 4.66 5.64
N ILE A 17 -6.10 4.63 6.96
CA ILE A 17 -5.66 3.50 7.78
C ILE A 17 -6.60 2.32 7.55
N THR A 18 -7.90 2.57 7.60
CA THR A 18 -8.96 1.59 7.35
C THR A 18 -8.87 1.06 5.93
N GLN A 19 -8.64 1.92 4.93
CA GLN A 19 -8.40 1.48 3.54
C GLN A 19 -7.16 0.57 3.43
N ARG A 20 -6.04 0.95 4.04
CA ARG A 20 -4.80 0.15 4.01
C ARG A 20 -5.03 -1.22 4.64
N ILE A 21 -5.70 -1.25 5.79
CA ILE A 21 -6.03 -2.50 6.48
C ILE A 21 -6.95 -3.36 5.60
N LYS A 22 -8.00 -2.78 5.00
CA LYS A 22 -8.92 -3.50 4.11
C LYS A 22 -8.16 -4.17 2.96
N ASN A 23 -7.21 -3.46 2.34
CA ASN A 23 -6.39 -3.98 1.25
C ASN A 23 -5.40 -5.08 1.67
N MET A 24 -5.12 -5.24 2.98
CA MET A 24 -4.27 -6.31 3.50
C MET A 24 -5.03 -7.60 3.79
N ILE A 25 -6.37 -7.57 3.80
CA ILE A 25 -7.17 -8.72 4.18
C ILE A 25 -7.30 -9.69 2.99
N ASN A 26 -6.91 -10.93 3.23
CA ASN A 26 -7.27 -12.06 2.40
C ASN A 26 -8.35 -12.88 3.09
N LYS A 27 -9.43 -13.23 2.37
CA LYS A 27 -10.60 -13.92 2.92
C LYS A 27 -10.29 -15.27 3.56
N GLU A 28 -9.32 -16.00 3.03
CA GLU A 28 -9.01 -17.37 3.44
C GLU A 28 -7.82 -17.45 4.39
N HIS A 29 -6.93 -16.45 4.35
CA HIS A 29 -5.63 -16.51 5.03
C HIS A 29 -5.45 -15.46 6.14
N THR A 30 -6.32 -14.45 6.22
CA THR A 30 -6.26 -13.49 7.32
C THR A 30 -6.94 -14.07 8.57
N PRO A 31 -6.28 -14.04 9.74
CA PRO A 31 -6.89 -14.48 10.99
C PRO A 31 -8.15 -13.67 11.32
N GLU A 32 -9.11 -14.29 12.02
CA GLU A 32 -10.36 -13.64 12.45
C GLU A 32 -10.13 -12.37 13.29
N ILE A 33 -8.99 -12.29 13.97
CA ILE A 33 -8.59 -11.15 14.78
C ILE A 33 -7.09 -10.93 14.59
N PHE A 34 -6.70 -9.68 14.33
CA PHE A 34 -5.29 -9.27 14.44
C PHE A 34 -5.16 -7.92 15.18
N PRO A 35 -4.15 -7.76 16.05
CA PRO A 35 -3.90 -6.51 16.74
C PRO A 35 -3.19 -5.51 15.81
N ILE A 36 -3.47 -4.22 16.02
CA ILE A 36 -2.67 -3.08 15.56
C ILE A 36 -2.18 -2.30 16.77
N VAL A 37 -0.86 -2.22 16.96
CA VAL A 37 -0.23 -1.35 17.99
C VAL A 37 -0.47 0.13 17.68
N SER A 38 -0.46 0.96 18.73
CA SER A 38 -0.56 2.42 18.58
C SER A 38 0.64 3.01 17.82
N PRO A 39 0.54 4.23 17.24
CA PRO A 39 1.66 4.87 16.56
C PRO A 39 2.90 4.96 17.44
N GLY A 40 4.07 4.61 16.89
CA GLY A 40 5.36 4.64 17.59
C GLY A 40 5.66 3.41 18.48
N TYR A 41 4.76 2.42 18.53
CA TYR A 41 4.98 1.17 19.27
C TYR A 41 5.36 0.02 18.34
N LEU A 42 6.05 -0.99 18.89
CA LEU A 42 6.48 -2.20 18.18
C LEU A 42 5.89 -3.45 18.84
N TYR A 43 5.68 -4.51 18.06
CA TYR A 43 5.30 -5.84 18.58
C TYR A 43 6.45 -6.60 19.25
N ARG A 44 7.69 -6.12 19.09
CA ARG A 44 8.91 -6.81 19.52
C ARG A 44 9.84 -5.89 20.30
N GLY A 45 10.67 -6.49 21.15
CA GLY A 45 11.71 -5.84 21.94
C GLY A 45 12.77 -6.86 22.40
N PRO A 46 13.87 -6.42 23.06
CA PRO A 46 14.13 -5.06 23.54
C PRO A 46 15.04 -4.20 22.64
N PHE A 47 15.57 -4.74 21.54
CA PHE A 47 16.55 -4.05 20.70
C PHE A 47 16.09 -3.87 19.26
N GLY A 48 16.61 -2.82 18.60
CA GLY A 48 16.36 -2.52 17.20
C GLY A 48 15.03 -1.83 16.92
N THR A 49 14.64 -1.81 15.65
CA THR A 49 13.36 -1.26 15.16
C THR A 49 12.63 -2.32 14.30
N SER A 50 11.38 -2.08 13.92
CA SER A 50 10.61 -2.93 12.99
C SER A 50 9.71 -2.06 12.12
N HIS A 51 9.07 -2.70 11.14
CA HIS A 51 7.99 -2.14 10.32
C HIS A 51 6.77 -3.09 10.35
N GLY A 52 5.69 -2.72 9.67
CA GLY A 52 4.50 -3.56 9.45
C GLY A 52 3.19 -2.98 10.00
N THR A 53 3.23 -1.75 10.50
CA THR A 53 2.04 -1.02 10.92
C THR A 53 1.43 -0.23 9.74
N PRO A 54 0.14 0.12 9.79
CA PRO A 54 -0.52 0.84 8.68
C PRO A 54 -0.22 2.35 8.69
N TYR A 55 0.68 2.83 9.54
CA TYR A 55 0.98 4.25 9.71
C TYR A 55 1.94 4.77 8.64
N ASP A 56 1.97 6.09 8.47
CA ASP A 56 2.72 6.72 7.37
C ASP A 56 4.23 6.43 7.42
N TYR A 57 4.82 6.32 8.60
CA TYR A 57 6.24 6.02 8.74
C TYR A 57 6.65 4.62 8.24
N ASP A 58 5.70 3.67 8.17
CA ASP A 58 5.94 2.32 7.65
C ASP A 58 5.48 2.14 6.19
N THR A 59 4.63 3.05 5.69
CA THR A 59 3.94 2.90 4.39
C THR A 59 4.37 3.91 3.34
N HIS A 60 4.99 5.03 3.74
CA HIS A 60 5.51 6.04 2.82
C HIS A 60 6.87 5.60 2.28
N VAL A 61 6.92 5.23 1.00
CA VAL A 61 8.13 4.75 0.31
C VAL A 61 8.43 5.64 -0.90
N PRO A 62 9.72 5.83 -1.26
CA PRO A 62 10.09 6.55 -2.46
C PRO A 62 9.72 5.75 -3.72
N LEU A 63 9.22 6.44 -4.74
CA LEU A 63 8.96 5.90 -6.06
C LEU A 63 9.71 6.72 -7.12
N ILE A 64 10.67 6.10 -7.78
CA ILE A 64 11.54 6.75 -8.77
C ILE A 64 11.51 5.94 -10.06
N PHE A 65 11.16 6.61 -11.16
CA PHE A 65 11.28 6.05 -12.51
C PHE A 65 12.41 6.75 -13.25
N SER A 66 13.25 5.97 -13.93
CA SER A 66 14.36 6.48 -14.73
C SER A 66 14.46 5.71 -16.03
N ARG A 67 14.45 6.46 -17.15
CA ARG A 67 14.57 5.93 -18.51
C ARG A 67 15.26 6.98 -19.38
N ILE A 68 15.95 6.53 -20.42
CA ILE A 68 16.46 7.43 -21.46
C ILE A 68 15.31 8.30 -22.00
N GLN A 69 15.57 9.59 -22.20
CA GLN A 69 14.61 10.59 -22.68
C GLN A 69 13.51 11.01 -21.68
N PHE A 70 13.52 10.53 -20.43
CA PHE A 70 12.66 11.12 -19.40
C PHE A 70 13.22 12.46 -18.92
N ASN A 71 12.35 13.45 -18.83
CA ASN A 71 12.68 14.72 -18.19
C ASN A 71 12.50 14.57 -16.69
N SER A 72 13.46 15.11 -15.91
CA SER A 72 13.34 15.14 -14.46
C SER A 72 12.10 15.93 -14.04
N LYS A 73 11.27 15.32 -13.19
CA LYS A 73 10.14 15.98 -12.54
C LYS A 73 9.89 15.36 -11.17
N THR A 74 9.25 16.12 -10.30
CA THR A 74 8.77 15.64 -9.00
C THR A 74 7.25 15.69 -9.00
N ASP A 75 6.61 14.56 -8.68
CA ASP A 75 5.18 14.46 -8.45
C ASP A 75 4.93 14.21 -6.95
N ASN A 76 4.21 15.12 -6.30
CA ASN A 76 3.84 15.01 -4.88
C ASN A 76 2.39 14.52 -4.70
N SER A 77 1.70 14.18 -5.78
CA SER A 77 0.35 13.61 -5.70
C SER A 77 0.39 12.23 -5.02
N PRO A 78 -0.69 11.82 -4.33
CA PRO A 78 -0.76 10.49 -3.73
C PRO A 78 -0.64 9.40 -4.80
N ARG A 79 0.30 8.47 -4.61
CA ARG A 79 0.50 7.27 -5.43
C ARG A 79 0.56 6.03 -4.55
N ALA A 80 0.21 4.88 -5.11
CA ALA A 80 0.33 3.59 -4.45
C ALA A 80 1.38 2.72 -5.13
N THR A 81 2.02 1.81 -4.39
CA THR A 81 3.01 0.88 -4.96
C THR A 81 2.42 -0.07 -5.99
N VAL A 82 1.10 -0.32 -5.94
CA VAL A 82 0.39 -1.10 -6.95
C VAL A 82 0.36 -0.43 -8.33
N ASP A 83 0.59 0.89 -8.41
CA ASP A 83 0.65 1.65 -9.66
C ASP A 83 1.92 1.34 -10.48
N ILE A 84 2.95 0.74 -9.86
CA ILE A 84 4.25 0.49 -10.49
C ILE A 84 4.11 -0.44 -11.71
N ALA A 85 3.44 -1.58 -11.51
CA ALA A 85 3.28 -2.58 -12.56
C ALA A 85 2.53 -2.05 -13.81
N PRO A 86 1.33 -1.44 -13.69
CA PRO A 86 0.63 -0.88 -14.85
C PRO A 86 1.39 0.31 -15.47
N THR A 87 2.15 1.07 -14.69
CA THR A 87 3.03 2.12 -15.24
C THR A 87 4.12 1.53 -16.13
N ILE A 88 4.83 0.50 -15.66
CA ILE A 88 5.86 -0.17 -16.47
C ILE A 88 5.24 -0.77 -17.74
N ALA A 89 4.10 -1.46 -17.62
CA ALA A 89 3.39 -2.05 -18.75
C ALA A 89 3.03 -1.02 -19.82
N LYS A 90 2.50 0.15 -19.42
CA LYS A 90 2.21 1.29 -20.32
C LYS A 90 3.44 1.71 -21.13
N TYR A 91 4.60 1.87 -20.50
CA TYR A 91 5.83 2.34 -21.18
C TYR A 91 6.56 1.25 -21.98
N LEU A 92 6.23 -0.02 -21.74
CA LEU A 92 6.70 -1.18 -22.52
C LEU A 92 5.72 -1.63 -23.61
N ASN A 93 4.55 -0.98 -23.72
CA ASN A 93 3.48 -1.37 -24.64
C ASN A 93 3.01 -2.83 -24.43
N VAL A 94 2.79 -3.18 -23.15
CA VAL A 94 2.21 -4.45 -22.71
C VAL A 94 0.80 -4.19 -22.20
N ASP A 95 -0.14 -5.08 -22.53
CA ASP A 95 -1.54 -4.96 -22.09
C ASP A 95 -1.64 -5.01 -20.56
N ILE A 96 -2.41 -4.08 -20.00
CA ILE A 96 -2.68 -3.99 -18.56
C ILE A 96 -3.94 -4.82 -18.28
N PRO A 97 -3.88 -5.87 -17.43
CA PRO A 97 -5.05 -6.65 -17.11
C PRO A 97 -6.09 -5.84 -16.35
N GLU A 98 -7.38 -6.08 -16.61
CA GLU A 98 -8.50 -5.40 -15.94
C GLU A 98 -8.55 -5.64 -14.42
N TYR A 99 -7.96 -6.73 -13.94
CA TYR A 99 -7.89 -7.09 -12.53
C TYR A 99 -6.72 -6.41 -11.79
N CYS A 100 -5.98 -5.51 -12.43
CA CYS A 100 -4.93 -4.75 -11.77
C CYS A 100 -5.55 -3.66 -10.87
N ASP A 101 -5.24 -3.68 -9.58
CA ASP A 101 -5.74 -2.66 -8.64
C ASP A 101 -5.14 -1.26 -8.87
N GLY A 102 -3.93 -1.20 -9.44
CA GLY A 102 -3.19 0.03 -9.67
C GLY A 102 -3.56 0.75 -10.96
N GLN A 103 -3.17 2.01 -11.06
CA GLN A 103 -3.37 2.83 -12.26
C GLN A 103 -2.04 3.27 -12.84
N ALA A 104 -1.91 3.21 -14.17
CA ALA A 104 -0.69 3.63 -14.84
C ALA A 104 -0.45 5.15 -14.65
N ILE A 105 0.72 5.50 -14.15
CA ILE A 105 1.16 6.88 -13.97
C ILE A 105 1.64 7.43 -15.32
N ASP A 106 1.35 8.72 -15.56
CA ASP A 106 1.96 9.46 -16.66
C ASP A 106 3.26 10.11 -16.20
N LEU A 107 4.38 9.44 -16.50
CA LEU A 107 5.76 9.81 -16.17
C LEU A 107 6.34 10.82 -17.15
#